data_AF-A0A368YDZ1-F1
#
_entry.id   AF-A0A368YDZ1-F1
#
_cell.length_a   1.000
_cell.length_b   1.000
_cell.length_c   1.000
_cell.angle_alpha   90.00
_cell.angle_beta   90.00
_cell.angle_gamma   90.00
#
_symmetry.space_group_name_H-M   'P 1'
#
loop_
_entity.id
_entity.type
_entity.pdbx_description
1 polymer ?
#
loop_
_entity_poly.entity_id
_entity_poly.type
_entity_poly.pdbx_seq_one_letter_code
_entity_poly.pdbx_strand_id
1 'polypeptide(L)'
;MTIQLEEAEIISVEKVGEGARVCIDFIDELDPLEGLLVGNTGYGYMLVLSENRSTETYPARVFRVNSGALHHYVSIDGEKTTYLGEVKPGMKLSLFHQNQTSRQVTVGRVKMEKRPFLRVVSRVGNIEISSTIQEADSVHLLGANAKEVPAISLVAGDKIMVAVDEPGRHLGEKIEEEINEW
;
A
#
# COMPACT_ATOMS: atom_id res chain seq x y z
N MET A 1 6.21 6.78 14.85
CA MET A 1 5.70 5.54 15.47
C MET A 1 6.42 4.36 14.82
N THR A 2 6.55 3.23 15.52
CA THR A 2 7.20 2.04 14.98
C THR A 2 6.11 1.07 14.52
N ILE A 3 6.16 0.61 13.27
CA ILE A 3 5.24 -0.43 12.80
C ILE A 3 5.99 -1.74 12.61
N GLN A 4 5.39 -2.85 13.06
CA GLN A 4 5.99 -4.16 12.87
C GLN A 4 5.71 -4.65 11.44
N LEU A 5 6.79 -4.81 10.67
CA LEU A 5 6.72 -5.42 9.35
C LEU A 5 7.11 -6.89 9.44
N GLU A 6 6.30 -7.75 8.84
CA GLU A 6 6.46 -9.20 8.82
C GLU A 6 6.60 -9.70 7.39
N GLU A 7 7.35 -10.79 7.22
CA GLU A 7 7.48 -11.43 5.92
C GLU A 7 6.25 -12.30 5.63
N ALA A 8 5.61 -12.04 4.49
CA ALA A 8 4.46 -12.78 3.99
C ALA A 8 4.78 -13.47 2.66
N GLU A 9 4.31 -14.71 2.50
CA GLU A 9 4.39 -15.43 1.23
C GLU A 9 3.19 -15.05 0.35
N ILE A 10 3.43 -14.71 -0.91
CA ILE A 10 2.39 -14.48 -1.90
C ILE A 10 1.74 -15.82 -2.25
N ILE A 11 0.42 -15.89 -2.09
CA ILE A 11 -0.39 -17.07 -2.39
C ILE A 11 -0.94 -16.99 -3.82
N SER A 12 -1.34 -15.80 -4.27
CA SER A 12 -1.88 -15.60 -5.61
C SER A 12 -1.69 -14.19 -6.13
N VAL A 13 -1.52 -14.07 -7.44
CA VAL A 13 -1.50 -12.81 -8.19
C VAL A 13 -2.42 -12.97 -9.40
N GLU A 14 -3.51 -12.21 -9.45
CA GLU A 14 -4.54 -12.33 -10.48
C GLU A 14 -4.84 -11.00 -11.14
N LYS A 15 -5.03 -10.99 -12.47
CA LYS A 15 -5.52 -9.78 -13.16
C LYS A 15 -7.02 -9.62 -12.89
N VAL A 16 -7.42 -8.45 -12.40
CA VAL A 16 -8.82 -8.18 -12.00
C VAL A 16 -9.49 -7.08 -12.82
N GLY A 17 -8.90 -6.75 -13.98
CA GLY A 17 -9.46 -5.77 -14.92
C GLY A 17 -9.14 -4.32 -14.54
N GLU A 18 -9.95 -3.39 -15.05
CA GLU A 18 -9.72 -1.95 -14.87
C GLU A 18 -10.56 -1.33 -13.76
N GLY A 19 -9.92 -0.54 -12.89
CA GLY A 19 -10.52 0.10 -11.73
C GLY A 19 -10.10 1.55 -11.58
N ALA A 20 -10.68 2.27 -10.61
CA ALA A 20 -10.21 3.61 -10.27
C ALA A 20 -8.96 3.50 -9.38
N ARG A 21 -7.80 3.88 -9.93
CA ARG A 21 -6.53 3.94 -9.21
C ARG A 21 -6.34 5.29 -8.57
N VAL A 22 -5.93 5.29 -7.31
CA VAL A 22 -5.57 6.48 -6.54
C VAL A 22 -4.04 6.57 -6.48
N CYS A 23 -3.49 7.70 -6.94
CA CYS A 23 -2.12 8.12 -6.62
C CYS A 23 -2.16 9.26 -5.63
N ILE A 24 -1.21 9.23 -4.69
CA ILE A 24 -0.98 10.30 -3.75
C ILE A 24 0.34 10.99 -4.09
N ASP A 25 0.27 12.29 -4.33
CA ASP A 25 1.43 13.17 -4.44
C ASP A 25 1.58 13.94 -3.14
N PHE A 26 2.76 13.84 -2.54
CA PHE A 26 3.15 14.55 -1.33
C PHE A 26 3.81 15.90 -1.67
N ILE A 27 3.90 16.77 -0.67
CA ILE A 27 4.57 18.08 -0.80
C ILE A 27 6.08 18.02 -0.52
N ASP A 28 6.65 16.83 -0.42
CA ASP A 28 8.05 16.59 -0.09
C ASP A 28 8.60 15.43 -0.92
N GLU A 29 9.92 15.29 -0.93
CA GLU A 29 10.61 14.15 -1.51
C GLU A 29 10.53 12.92 -0.60
N LEU A 30 10.36 11.75 -1.20
CA LEU A 30 10.24 10.45 -0.54
C LEU A 30 11.49 9.62 -0.77
N ASP A 31 11.94 8.93 0.28
CA ASP A 31 12.98 7.91 0.18
C ASP A 31 12.50 6.72 -0.71
N PRO A 32 13.39 6.03 -1.45
CA PRO A 32 13.04 4.84 -2.25
C PRO A 32 12.41 3.67 -1.52
N LEU A 33 12.61 3.62 -0.22
CA LEU A 33 12.07 2.59 0.65
C LEU A 33 11.00 3.17 1.59
N GLU A 34 10.61 4.44 1.41
CA GLU A 34 9.38 5.01 1.96
C GLU A 34 8.17 4.65 1.08
N GLY A 35 7.04 4.41 1.73
CA GLY A 35 5.80 4.04 1.06
C GLY A 35 4.56 4.21 1.93
N LEU A 36 3.43 3.81 1.36
CA LEU A 36 2.14 3.75 2.06
C LEU A 36 1.73 2.31 2.33
N LEU A 37 1.21 2.08 3.51
CA LEU A 37 0.56 0.83 3.87
C LEU A 37 -0.87 0.85 3.37
N VAL A 38 -1.18 -0.05 2.44
CA VAL A 38 -2.49 -0.16 1.79
C VAL A 38 -2.97 -1.60 1.72
N GLY A 39 -4.27 -1.80 1.89
CA GLY A 39 -4.88 -3.13 1.91
C GLY A 39 -6.35 -3.08 1.56
N ASN A 40 -6.89 -4.21 1.08
CA ASN A 40 -8.31 -4.34 0.77
C ASN A 40 -9.19 -4.41 2.03
N THR A 41 -8.65 -4.91 3.14
CA THR A 41 -9.37 -5.22 4.38
C THR A 41 -8.56 -4.76 5.60
N GLY A 42 -9.16 -4.77 6.78
CA GLY A 42 -8.51 -4.45 8.05
C GLY A 42 -7.59 -5.55 8.60
N TYR A 43 -7.42 -6.69 7.92
CA TYR A 43 -6.52 -7.77 8.34
C TYR A 43 -5.02 -7.45 8.13
N GLY A 44 -4.72 -6.41 7.36
CA GLY A 44 -3.36 -5.93 7.17
C GLY A 44 -3.14 -5.25 5.83
N TYR A 45 -1.90 -4.80 5.65
CA TYR A 45 -1.52 -3.89 4.59
C TYR A 45 -0.19 -4.29 3.97
N MET A 46 -0.06 -4.04 2.66
CA MET A 46 1.20 -4.16 1.93
C MET A 46 1.85 -2.78 1.81
N LEU A 47 3.17 -2.71 1.86
CA LEU A 47 3.90 -1.45 1.72
C LEU A 47 4.17 -1.13 0.24
N VAL A 48 3.40 -0.20 -0.33
CA VAL A 48 3.60 0.31 -1.70
C VAL A 48 4.60 1.47 -1.65
N LEU A 49 5.74 1.30 -2.32
CA LEU A 49 6.87 2.23 -2.28
C LEU A 49 6.66 3.44 -3.20
N SER A 50 7.45 4.48 -2.95
CA SER A 50 7.52 5.69 -3.76
C SER A 50 7.91 5.40 -5.23
N GLU A 51 7.35 6.17 -6.16
CA GLU A 51 7.60 6.10 -7.61
C GLU A 51 8.92 6.81 -7.98
N ASN A 52 10.00 6.52 -7.27
CA ASN A 52 11.25 7.25 -7.45
C ASN A 52 12.29 6.52 -8.30
N ARG A 53 11.87 5.43 -8.94
CA ARG A 53 12.64 4.68 -9.93
C ARG A 53 12.17 5.10 -11.32
N SER A 54 13.11 5.48 -12.18
CA SER A 54 12.80 5.66 -13.60
C SER A 54 12.61 4.28 -14.25
N THR A 55 11.60 4.16 -15.10
CA THR A 55 11.39 2.99 -15.94
C THR A 55 11.70 3.34 -17.39
N GLU A 56 11.65 2.36 -18.30
CA GLU A 56 11.74 2.64 -19.74
C GLU A 56 10.61 3.56 -20.21
N THR A 57 9.50 3.55 -19.49
CA THR A 57 8.23 4.19 -19.86
C THR A 57 7.99 5.52 -19.14
N TYR A 58 8.53 5.71 -17.93
CA TYR A 58 8.25 6.86 -17.09
C TYR A 58 9.49 7.39 -16.34
N PRO A 59 9.65 8.73 -16.25
CA PRO A 59 10.65 9.30 -15.35
C PRO A 59 10.21 9.14 -13.88
N ALA A 60 11.18 9.05 -12.97
CA ALA A 60 10.96 9.07 -11.54
C ALA A 60 10.14 10.29 -11.08
N ARG A 61 9.23 10.06 -10.15
CA ARG A 61 8.43 11.07 -9.43
C ARG A 61 8.63 10.86 -7.94
N VAL A 62 9.70 11.46 -7.43
CA VAL A 62 10.18 11.28 -6.05
C VAL A 62 9.20 11.73 -4.96
N PHE A 63 8.09 12.37 -5.32
CA PHE A 63 7.04 12.84 -4.42
C PHE A 63 5.77 11.95 -4.45
N ARG A 64 5.73 10.89 -5.26
CA ARG A 64 4.51 10.13 -5.58
C ARG A 64 4.52 8.71 -5.03
N VAL A 65 3.34 8.24 -4.64
CA VAL A 65 3.03 6.81 -4.46
C VAL A 65 1.85 6.42 -5.34
N ASN A 66 2.00 5.35 -6.12
CA ASN A 66 0.90 4.73 -6.90
C ASN A 66 0.09 3.80 -5.99
N SER A 67 -0.68 4.41 -5.08
CA SER A 67 -1.15 3.78 -3.84
C SER A 67 -2.02 2.54 -4.03
N GLY A 68 -2.99 2.53 -4.94
CA GLY A 68 -3.84 1.35 -5.13
C GLY A 68 -5.25 1.65 -5.60
N ALA A 69 -6.19 0.74 -5.33
CA ALA A 69 -7.59 0.87 -5.70
C ALA A 69 -8.35 1.80 -4.74
N LEU A 70 -9.40 2.45 -5.24
CA LEU A 70 -10.21 3.43 -4.50
C LEU A 70 -10.69 2.95 -3.11
N HIS A 71 -11.01 1.67 -2.98
CA HIS A 71 -11.56 1.05 -1.77
C HIS A 71 -10.51 0.63 -0.75
N HIS A 72 -9.21 0.80 -1.04
CA HIS A 72 -8.17 0.41 -0.08
C HIS A 72 -8.26 1.23 1.19
N TYR A 73 -8.10 0.55 2.32
CA TYR A 73 -7.65 1.21 3.53
C TYR A 73 -6.21 1.70 3.33
N VAL A 74 -5.91 2.89 3.82
CA VAL A 74 -4.56 3.46 3.94
C VAL A 74 -4.33 3.92 5.38
N SER A 75 -3.14 3.68 5.89
CA SER A 75 -2.75 4.13 7.24
C SER A 75 -2.53 5.65 7.30
N ILE A 76 -3.15 6.31 8.28
CA ILE A 76 -2.99 7.75 8.54
C ILE A 76 -1.75 7.97 9.41
N ASP A 77 -1.64 7.24 10.52
CA ASP A 77 -0.57 7.42 11.51
C ASP A 77 0.03 6.10 12.03
N GLY A 78 -0.51 4.94 11.61
CA GLY A 78 -0.14 3.61 12.11
C GLY A 78 -1.23 2.99 13.00
N GLU A 79 -2.15 3.79 13.53
CA GLU A 79 -3.26 3.33 14.36
C GLU A 79 -4.60 3.49 13.63
N LYS A 80 -4.73 4.62 12.90
CA LYS A 80 -5.94 4.97 12.17
C LYS A 80 -5.81 4.68 10.69
N THR A 81 -6.93 4.32 10.08
CA THR A 81 -7.04 4.17 8.64
C THR A 81 -8.17 5.01 8.05
N THR A 82 -8.11 5.25 6.74
CA THR A 82 -9.20 5.84 5.94
C THR A 82 -9.20 5.14 4.58
N TYR A 83 -10.25 5.31 3.79
CA TYR A 83 -10.22 4.83 2.41
C TYR A 83 -9.38 5.74 1.52
N LEU A 84 -8.65 5.17 0.55
CA LEU A 84 -7.90 5.96 -0.44
C LEU A 84 -8.79 6.98 -1.18
N GLY A 85 -10.07 6.65 -1.43
CA GLY A 85 -11.04 7.57 -2.02
C GLY A 85 -11.44 8.78 -1.16
N GLU A 86 -11.21 8.69 0.15
CA GLU A 86 -11.52 9.76 1.10
C GLU A 86 -10.36 10.74 1.27
N VAL A 87 -9.13 10.33 0.92
CA VAL A 87 -7.94 11.19 1.02
C VAL A 87 -8.12 12.46 0.19
N LYS A 88 -7.80 13.62 0.80
CA LYS A 88 -7.84 14.95 0.17
C LYS A 88 -6.49 15.66 0.33
N PRO A 89 -6.16 16.60 -0.58
CA PRO A 89 -5.07 17.54 -0.38
C PRO A 89 -5.17 18.25 0.98
N GLY A 90 -4.04 18.46 1.64
CA GLY A 90 -3.96 19.05 2.98
C GLY A 90 -4.03 18.05 4.13
N MET A 91 -4.48 16.81 3.90
CA MET A 91 -4.36 15.73 4.88
C MET A 91 -2.90 15.33 5.06
N LYS A 92 -2.57 14.74 6.22
CA LYS A 92 -1.26 14.13 6.47
C LYS A 92 -1.42 12.62 6.50
N LEU A 93 -0.52 11.92 5.82
CA LEU A 93 -0.40 10.47 5.89
C LEU A 93 1.00 10.10 6.37
N SER A 94 1.12 8.98 7.06
CA SER A 94 2.39 8.38 7.43
C SER A 94 3.03 7.68 6.24
N LEU A 95 4.25 8.08 5.92
CA LEU A 95 5.15 7.33 5.08
C LEU A 95 5.94 6.37 5.97
N PHE A 96 5.87 5.09 5.65
CA PHE A 96 6.56 4.02 6.37
C PHE A 96 7.81 3.61 5.61
N HIS A 97 8.90 3.43 6.34
CA HIS A 97 10.18 3.03 5.78
C HIS A 97 10.52 1.59 6.18
N GLN A 98 11.39 0.92 5.40
CA GLN A 98 11.76 -0.49 5.64
C GLN A 98 12.32 -0.77 7.04
N ASN A 99 12.97 0.21 7.65
CA ASN A 99 13.54 0.12 9.01
C ASN A 99 12.48 0.31 10.11
N GLN A 100 11.19 0.17 9.77
CA GLN A 100 10.04 0.26 10.67
C GLN A 100 9.81 1.65 11.27
N THR A 101 10.49 2.70 10.78
CA THR A 101 10.18 4.08 11.15
C THR A 101 9.12 4.67 10.24
N SER A 102 8.53 5.78 10.69
CA SER A 102 7.55 6.53 9.91
C SER A 102 7.67 8.02 10.16
N ARG A 103 7.28 8.81 9.16
CA ARG A 103 7.07 10.27 9.29
C ARG A 103 5.80 10.69 8.58
N GLN A 104 5.15 11.74 9.07
CA GLN A 104 3.97 12.29 8.42
C GLN A 104 4.35 13.35 7.38
N VAL A 105 3.75 13.24 6.20
CA VAL A 105 3.91 14.22 5.12
C VAL A 105 2.54 14.64 4.60
N THR A 106 2.39 15.92 4.30
CA THR A 106 1.14 16.47 3.79
C THR A 106 0.92 16.03 2.34
N VAL A 107 -0.31 15.60 2.03
CA VAL A 107 -0.78 15.31 0.68
C VAL A 107 -0.95 16.61 -0.08
N GLY A 108 -0.23 16.76 -1.19
CA GLY A 108 -0.33 17.90 -2.11
C GLY A 108 -1.40 17.71 -3.17
N ARG A 109 -1.52 16.50 -3.74
CA ARG A 109 -2.51 16.18 -4.77
C ARG A 109 -2.93 14.72 -4.69
N VAL A 110 -4.22 14.46 -4.94
CA VAL A 110 -4.78 13.11 -5.14
C VAL A 110 -5.18 12.99 -6.60
N LYS A 111 -4.64 12.01 -7.33
CA LYS A 111 -4.97 11.75 -8.73
C LYS A 111 -5.71 10.44 -8.86
N MET A 112 -6.90 10.46 -9.47
CA MET A 112 -7.70 9.28 -9.75
C MET A 112 -7.87 9.07 -11.25
N GLU A 113 -7.58 7.87 -11.75
CA GLU A 113 -7.78 7.50 -13.16
C GLU A 113 -8.01 6.00 -13.33
N LYS A 114 -8.58 5.58 -14.47
CA LYS A 114 -8.78 4.16 -14.78
C LYS A 114 -7.47 3.49 -15.18
N ARG A 115 -7.16 2.34 -14.56
CA ARG A 115 -5.96 1.53 -14.82
C ARG A 115 -6.24 0.04 -14.61
N PRO A 116 -5.48 -0.85 -15.29
CA PRO A 116 -5.50 -2.28 -15.01
C PRO A 116 -4.91 -2.60 -13.63
N PHE A 117 -5.43 -3.64 -12.99
CA PHE A 117 -5.08 -4.05 -11.63
C PHE A 117 -4.69 -5.52 -11.54
N LEU A 118 -3.75 -5.76 -10.61
CA LEU A 118 -3.44 -7.06 -10.04
C LEU A 118 -4.07 -7.15 -8.63
N ARG A 119 -4.76 -8.25 -8.35
CA ARG A 119 -5.11 -8.67 -7.00
C ARG A 119 -4.00 -9.57 -6.47
N VAL A 120 -3.30 -9.10 -5.46
CA VAL A 120 -2.25 -9.83 -4.75
C VAL A 120 -2.80 -10.30 -3.42
N VAL A 121 -2.66 -11.59 -3.12
CA VAL A 121 -2.98 -12.17 -1.81
C VAL A 121 -1.70 -12.76 -1.24
N SER A 122 -1.36 -12.40 -0.01
CA SER A 122 -0.24 -12.95 0.74
C SER A 122 -0.71 -13.51 2.09
N ARG A 123 0.13 -14.33 2.72
CA ARG A 123 -0.19 -14.99 3.99
C ARG A 123 0.95 -14.87 4.99
N VAL A 124 0.59 -14.56 6.23
CA VAL A 124 1.47 -14.63 7.42
C VAL A 124 0.77 -15.53 8.44
N GLY A 125 1.35 -16.71 8.71
CA GLY A 125 0.68 -17.72 9.54
C GLY A 125 -0.68 -18.12 8.95
N ASN A 126 -1.76 -17.81 9.68
CA ASN A 126 -3.14 -18.08 9.26
C ASN A 126 -3.88 -16.83 8.73
N ILE A 127 -3.21 -15.68 8.66
CA ILE A 127 -3.82 -14.41 8.26
C ILE A 127 -3.53 -14.18 6.79
N GLU A 128 -4.59 -13.95 6.01
CA GLU A 128 -4.48 -13.54 4.61
C GLU A 128 -4.60 -12.01 4.50
N ILE A 129 -3.63 -11.41 3.82
CA ILE A 129 -3.59 -9.98 3.53
C ILE A 129 -3.68 -9.83 2.04
N SER A 130 -4.48 -8.87 1.60
CA SER A 130 -4.70 -8.71 0.17
C SER A 130 -4.75 -7.26 -0.27
N SER A 131 -4.21 -7.01 -1.45
CA SER A 131 -4.16 -5.67 -2.04
C SER A 131 -4.44 -5.73 -3.54
N THR A 132 -5.04 -4.66 -4.05
CA THR A 132 -5.44 -4.49 -5.45
C THR A 132 -4.62 -3.33 -6.01
N ILE A 133 -3.46 -3.65 -6.58
CA ILE A 133 -2.44 -2.70 -7.00
C ILE A 133 -2.37 -2.59 -8.52
N GLN A 134 -2.00 -1.42 -9.04
CA GLN A 134 -1.96 -1.22 -10.48
C GLN A 134 -0.96 -2.19 -11.13
N GLU A 135 -1.36 -2.78 -12.26
CA GLU A 135 -0.46 -3.52 -13.15
C GLU A 135 0.44 -2.53 -13.91
N ALA A 136 1.57 -2.13 -13.32
CA ALA A 136 2.57 -1.27 -13.97
C ALA A 136 3.98 -1.45 -13.40
N ASP A 137 4.98 -1.18 -14.24
CA ASP A 137 6.41 -1.14 -13.92
C ASP A 137 6.75 -0.06 -12.88
N SER A 138 5.94 0.99 -12.79
CA SER A 138 6.10 2.10 -11.85
C SER A 138 5.60 1.80 -10.43
N VAL A 139 5.05 0.62 -10.17
CA VAL A 139 4.54 0.22 -8.85
C VAL A 139 5.48 -0.83 -8.26
N HIS A 140 5.98 -0.54 -7.06
CA HIS A 140 6.84 -1.45 -6.33
C HIS A 140 6.29 -1.68 -4.92
N LEU A 141 6.43 -2.91 -4.43
CA LEU A 141 6.20 -3.26 -3.03
C LEU A 141 7.54 -3.40 -2.32
N LEU A 142 7.51 -3.35 -0.99
CA LEU A 142 8.63 -3.80 -0.18
C LEU A 142 8.67 -5.34 -0.16
N GLY A 143 9.66 -5.92 -0.83
CA GLY A 143 10.01 -7.33 -0.82
C GLY A 143 10.81 -7.74 0.42
N ALA A 144 11.06 -9.04 0.55
CA ALA A 144 11.93 -9.59 1.59
C ALA A 144 13.34 -8.96 1.58
N ASN A 145 13.98 -8.91 2.76
CA ASN A 145 15.30 -8.28 2.97
C ASN A 145 15.35 -6.79 2.63
N ALA A 146 14.22 -6.08 2.77
CA ALA A 146 14.13 -4.64 2.53
C ALA A 146 14.51 -4.19 1.11
N LYS A 147 14.23 -5.04 0.12
CA LYS A 147 14.41 -4.71 -1.31
C LYS A 147 13.08 -4.40 -1.94
N GLU A 148 13.06 -3.53 -2.93
CA GLU A 148 11.88 -3.35 -3.76
C GLU A 148 11.60 -4.58 -4.61
N VAL A 149 10.33 -4.78 -4.95
CA VAL A 149 9.90 -5.72 -5.98
C VAL A 149 8.84 -5.06 -6.87
N PRO A 150 9.00 -5.08 -8.21
CA PRO A 150 7.98 -4.57 -9.13
C PRO A 150 6.68 -5.35 -9.00
N ALA A 151 5.53 -4.66 -8.99
CA ALA A 151 4.21 -5.30 -8.92
C ALA A 151 3.98 -6.31 -10.05
N ILE A 152 4.47 -5.99 -11.25
CA ILE A 152 4.33 -6.81 -12.46
C ILE A 152 5.20 -8.07 -12.47
N SER A 153 6.18 -8.20 -11.57
CA SER A 153 7.01 -9.39 -11.46
C SER A 153 6.56 -10.35 -10.35
N LEU A 154 5.56 -9.96 -9.55
CA LEU A 154 5.09 -10.77 -8.43
C LEU A 154 4.46 -12.08 -8.92
N VAL A 155 4.85 -13.18 -8.29
CA VAL A 155 4.27 -14.51 -8.49
C VAL A 155 4.04 -15.21 -7.15
N ALA A 156 3.24 -16.29 -7.17
CA ALA A 156 3.06 -17.11 -5.98
C ALA A 156 4.41 -17.70 -5.51
N GLY A 157 4.62 -17.72 -4.19
CA GLY A 157 5.87 -18.12 -3.53
C GLY A 157 6.86 -16.98 -3.30
N ASP A 158 6.68 -15.82 -3.93
CA ASP A 158 7.46 -14.62 -3.61
C ASP A 158 7.18 -14.15 -2.18
N LYS A 159 8.13 -13.40 -1.61
CA LYS A 159 8.03 -12.89 -0.24
C LYS A 159 8.05 -11.37 -0.21
N ILE A 160 7.07 -10.79 0.48
CA ILE A 160 6.92 -9.35 0.67
C ILE A 160 6.79 -9.00 2.15
N MET A 161 7.09 -7.75 2.49
CA MET A 161 6.86 -7.21 3.82
C MET A 161 5.45 -6.66 3.93
N VAL A 162 4.74 -7.06 4.98
CA VAL A 162 3.38 -6.60 5.30
C VAL A 162 3.30 -6.10 6.73
N ALA A 163 2.30 -5.27 7.00
CA ALA A 163 1.89 -4.95 8.35
C ALA A 163 0.59 -5.70 8.65
N VAL A 164 0.63 -6.61 9.63
CA VAL A 164 -0.56 -7.33 10.10
C VAL A 164 -1.39 -6.41 10.99
N ASP A 165 -2.71 -6.46 10.83
CA ASP A 165 -3.65 -5.68 11.66
C ASP A 165 -4.88 -6.55 12.00
N GLU A 166 -5.69 -6.07 12.92
CA GLU A 166 -6.96 -6.70 13.29
C GLU A 166 -8.13 -5.92 12.69
N PRO A 167 -9.10 -6.60 12.04
CA PRO A 167 -10.31 -5.98 11.52
C PRO A 167 -11.17 -5.40 12.66
N GLY A 168 -12.19 -4.61 12.33
CA GLY A 168 -12.94 -3.85 13.34
C GLY A 168 -12.56 -2.38 13.34
N ARG A 169 -12.75 -1.69 12.21
CA ARG A 169 -12.54 -0.23 12.12
C ARG A 169 -13.87 0.47 11.86
N HIS A 170 -14.30 1.34 12.78
CA HIS A 170 -15.45 2.23 12.56
C HIS A 170 -14.94 3.66 12.48
N LEU A 171 -15.11 4.30 11.30
CA LEU A 171 -14.57 5.63 11.01
C LEU A 171 -13.05 5.73 11.22
N GLY A 172 -12.32 4.65 10.95
CA GLY A 172 -10.86 4.58 11.08
C GLY A 172 -10.33 4.27 12.48
N GLU A 173 -11.20 4.19 13.49
CA GLU A 173 -10.83 3.84 14.87
C GLU A 173 -11.05 2.35 15.14
N LYS A 174 -10.15 1.71 15.90
CA LYS A 174 -10.28 0.31 16.30
C LYS A 174 -11.42 0.12 17.29
N ILE A 175 -12.34 -0.79 16.97
CA ILE A 175 -13.43 -1.22 17.85
C ILE A 175 -13.47 -2.75 17.92
N GLU A 176 -13.84 -3.29 19.08
CA GLU A 176 -14.11 -4.72 19.23
C GLU A 176 -15.51 -5.04 18.67
N GLU A 177 -15.57 -5.48 17.42
CA GLU A 177 -16.80 -5.97 16.77
C GLU A 177 -16.52 -7.24 15.95
N GLU A 178 -17.56 -8.07 15.75
CA GLU A 178 -17.47 -9.23 14.85
C GLU A 178 -17.65 -8.77 13.40
N ILE A 179 -16.53 -8.61 12.68
CA ILE A 179 -16.49 -8.17 11.28
C ILE A 179 -15.84 -9.25 10.41
N ASN A 180 -16.44 -9.51 9.25
CA ASN A 180 -15.88 -10.39 8.21
C ASN A 180 -15.69 -9.59 6.91
N GLU A 181 -14.46 -9.56 6.40
CA GLU A 181 -14.09 -8.92 5.12
C GLU A 181 -13.32 -9.93 4.25
N TRP A 182 -13.48 -9.88 2.93
CA TRP A 182 -12.95 -10.89 1.98
C TRP A 182 -12.34 -10.23 0.73
#